data_AF-A0A6M0BEZ0-F1
#
_entry.id   AF-A0A6M0BEZ0-F1
#
_cell.length_a   1.000
_cell.length_b   1.000
_cell.length_c   1.000
_cell.angle_alpha   90.00
_cell.angle_beta   90.00
_cell.angle_gamma   90.00
#
_symmetry.space_group_name_H-M   'P 1'
#
loop_
_entity.id
_entity.type
_entity.pdbx_description
1 polymer ?
#
loop_
_entity_poly.entity_id
_entity_poly.type
_entity_poly.pdbx_seq_one_letter_code
_entity_poly.pdbx_strand_id
1 'polypeptide(L)'
;MQSAEKPQRLESLLKAGFERSFEAIAIVGDNGQFIEVNPAVCDLFGLAREELINHSIINFLKLDLNCEQAWHLFWERGQEIGEVQLLCPNGTTRAVEYTSVIDLSPGNHLLILRDITKRRQAAKEELQRQHQRVELFSEVTLKIRQSLQLKEILQTAVTEVQRILRADRVLIYQVFANGTGKIISEATLPTYPAILDVEFPEEVFPPEYRELYGQGRTQAYADVHSPDAALAECLVEFLDEWHVKAKLVVPILQSLNSHTNSQNRRVKPQNQLWGLLIAHQCQAARPWSEFEVELMQQLADQIGIALSQAQLLENLEEMVAERTAELRKVNSNLQQEINDRLQAEEALRRSEEQLRLITNALPVLIAYIDKEQRYRFNNQAYKTWLGLSPLEVSGSHLQKVHGKKVYQQIRVHVEAALSGRTVTYEHEMTLKDRRTHSVSVTYIPHLSEEEGLVKGFFALTSDISDRKAIERMKDEFISVVSHELRTPLASIHGSLKILATGKLGKLSAKGQRMLEIADEQTDRLVRLVNNVLDLQRIESGKVNMDKKACNAADLIKKAVQAMQTMASEHGVNLATKST
;
A
#
# COMPACT_ATOMS: atom_id res chain seq x y z
N MET A 1 95.63 -43.39 45.80
CA MET A 1 96.10 -42.14 45.16
C MET A 1 95.14 -41.62 44.07
N GLN A 2 93.81 -41.77 44.22
CA GLN A 2 92.81 -41.33 43.21
C GLN A 2 91.69 -40.43 43.78
N SER A 3 91.77 -39.98 45.05
CA SER A 3 90.70 -39.22 45.70
C SER A 3 90.89 -37.68 45.61
N ALA A 4 92.13 -37.19 45.49
CA ALA A 4 92.43 -35.76 45.45
C ALA A 4 92.36 -35.13 44.05
N GLU A 5 92.42 -35.92 42.96
CA GLU A 5 92.36 -35.41 41.58
C GLU A 5 90.94 -35.08 41.11
N LYS A 6 89.91 -35.71 41.68
CA LYS A 6 88.50 -35.48 41.30
C LYS A 6 88.00 -34.05 41.60
N PRO A 7 88.18 -33.48 42.81
CA PRO A 7 87.71 -32.12 43.10
C PRO A 7 88.48 -31.05 42.31
N GLN A 8 89.80 -31.16 42.16
CA GLN A 8 90.59 -30.22 41.36
C GLN A 8 90.23 -30.26 39.87
N ARG A 9 89.92 -31.44 39.33
CA ARG A 9 89.45 -31.58 37.94
C ARG A 9 88.06 -30.99 37.74
N LEU A 10 87.15 -31.13 38.70
CA LEU A 10 85.81 -30.56 38.63
C LEU A 10 85.84 -29.03 38.76
N GLU A 11 86.63 -28.47 39.67
CA GLU A 11 86.86 -27.02 39.79
C GLU A 11 87.43 -26.43 38.51
N SER A 12 88.42 -27.10 37.90
CA SER A 12 89.01 -26.67 36.63
C SER A 12 88.00 -26.69 35.47
N LEU A 13 87.09 -27.67 35.44
CA LEU A 13 86.03 -27.77 34.43
C LEU A 13 84.94 -26.71 34.64
N LEU A 14 84.51 -26.46 35.88
CA LEU A 14 83.55 -25.41 36.20
C LEU A 14 84.10 -24.03 35.88
N LYS A 15 85.37 -23.77 36.21
CA LYS A 15 86.06 -22.52 35.88
C LYS A 15 86.19 -22.33 34.37
N ALA A 16 86.61 -23.37 33.64
CA ALA A 16 86.68 -23.31 32.18
C ALA A 16 85.29 -23.11 31.53
N GLY A 17 84.24 -23.74 32.09
CA GLY A 17 82.86 -23.56 31.62
C GLY A 17 82.32 -22.15 31.88
N PHE A 18 82.61 -21.58 33.05
CA PHE A 18 82.26 -20.20 33.39
C PHE A 18 82.98 -19.20 32.47
N GLU A 19 84.30 -19.32 32.30
CA GLU A 19 85.11 -18.41 31.47
C GLU A 19 84.83 -18.52 29.96
N ARG A 20 84.44 -19.70 29.46
CA ARG A 20 84.18 -19.93 28.03
C ARG A 20 82.69 -19.92 27.66
N SER A 21 81.81 -19.62 28.61
CA SER A 21 80.37 -19.53 28.32
C SER A 21 80.09 -18.35 27.39
N PHE A 22 79.20 -18.58 26.42
CA PHE A 22 78.67 -17.52 25.55
C PHE A 22 77.59 -16.69 26.23
N GLU A 23 77.01 -17.19 27.32
CA GLU A 23 76.08 -16.44 28.15
C GLU A 23 76.85 -15.61 29.17
N ALA A 24 76.37 -14.39 29.44
CA ALA A 24 76.97 -13.53 30.44
C ALA A 24 76.57 -14.06 31.82
N ILE A 25 77.52 -14.66 32.54
CA ILE A 25 77.30 -15.25 33.86
C ILE A 25 78.09 -14.44 34.90
N ALA A 26 77.39 -14.01 35.93
CA ALA A 26 77.93 -13.30 37.07
C ALA A 26 77.52 -13.98 38.38
N ILE A 27 78.38 -13.88 39.38
CA ILE A 27 78.05 -14.12 40.78
C ILE A 27 77.94 -12.75 41.44
N VAL A 28 76.82 -12.48 42.09
CA VAL A 28 76.53 -11.20 42.74
C VAL A 28 76.23 -11.40 44.23
N GLY A 29 76.58 -10.43 45.07
CA GLY A 29 76.25 -10.46 46.50
C GLY A 29 74.81 -10.02 46.78
N ASP A 30 74.40 -10.06 48.05
CA ASP A 30 73.05 -9.72 48.53
C ASP A 30 72.54 -8.34 48.03
N ASN A 31 73.45 -7.38 47.86
CA ASN A 31 73.18 -6.02 47.38
C ASN A 31 73.37 -5.84 45.86
N GLY A 32 73.50 -6.94 45.11
CA GLY A 32 73.71 -6.92 43.65
C GLY A 32 75.11 -6.53 43.20
N GLN A 33 76.08 -6.43 44.13
CA GLN A 33 77.48 -6.16 43.78
C GLN A 33 78.09 -7.34 43.02
N PHE A 34 78.78 -7.09 41.91
CA PHE A 34 79.48 -8.15 41.18
C PHE A 34 80.65 -8.69 42.02
N ILE A 35 80.62 -9.98 42.32
CA ILE A 35 81.69 -10.70 43.04
C ILE A 35 82.59 -11.41 42.04
N GLU A 36 81.99 -12.08 41.07
CA GLU A 36 82.71 -12.75 39.99
C GLU A 36 81.94 -12.62 38.67
N VAL A 37 82.66 -12.41 37.57
CA VAL A 37 82.06 -12.23 36.25
C VAL A 37 82.89 -12.95 35.20
N ASN A 38 82.22 -13.51 34.20
CA ASN A 38 82.89 -14.11 33.05
C ASN A 38 83.17 -13.07 31.94
N PRO A 39 83.99 -13.40 30.93
CA PRO A 39 84.26 -12.51 29.81
C PRO A 39 83.01 -12.00 29.08
N ALA A 40 81.96 -12.83 28.96
CA ALA A 40 80.71 -12.43 28.30
C ALA A 40 79.96 -11.31 29.05
N VAL A 41 80.05 -11.24 30.39
CA VAL A 41 79.56 -10.08 31.17
C VAL A 41 80.39 -8.84 30.86
N CYS A 42 81.71 -8.98 30.75
CA CYS A 42 82.59 -7.87 30.40
C CYS A 42 82.24 -7.29 29.02
N ASP A 43 81.95 -8.16 28.04
CA ASP A 43 81.51 -7.78 26.70
C ASP A 43 80.09 -7.17 26.69
N LEU A 44 79.21 -7.63 27.58
CA LEU A 44 77.84 -7.11 27.71
C LEU A 44 77.85 -5.65 28.19
N PHE A 45 78.66 -5.34 29.21
CA PHE A 45 78.75 -3.99 29.79
C PHE A 45 79.83 -3.11 29.15
N GLY A 46 80.79 -3.70 28.45
CA GLY A 46 81.92 -2.99 27.83
C GLY A 46 82.95 -2.48 28.84
N LEU A 47 83.07 -3.13 30.00
CA LEU A 47 83.99 -2.78 31.09
C LEU A 47 84.94 -3.95 31.39
N ALA A 48 86.11 -3.63 31.92
CA ALA A 48 87.03 -4.65 32.42
C ALA A 48 86.48 -5.32 33.69
N ARG A 49 86.90 -6.56 33.96
CA ARG A 49 86.47 -7.33 35.14
C ARG A 49 86.73 -6.57 36.45
N GLU A 50 87.90 -5.93 36.56
CA GLU A 50 88.34 -5.19 37.73
C GLU A 50 87.45 -3.97 38.02
N GLU A 51 86.88 -3.37 36.98
CA GLU A 51 85.95 -2.24 37.11
C GLU A 51 84.55 -2.74 37.49
N LEU A 52 84.08 -3.83 36.88
CA LEU A 52 82.76 -4.40 37.14
C LEU A 52 82.58 -4.86 38.58
N ILE A 53 83.59 -5.47 39.20
CA ILE A 53 83.53 -5.97 40.59
C ILE A 53 83.31 -4.83 41.62
N ASN A 54 83.61 -3.59 41.24
CA ASN A 54 83.38 -2.41 42.08
C ASN A 54 81.99 -1.76 41.88
N HIS A 55 81.15 -2.34 41.01
CA HIS A 55 79.81 -1.84 40.73
C HIS A 55 78.72 -2.84 41.15
N SER A 56 77.52 -2.32 41.37
CA SER A 56 76.30 -3.13 41.51
C SER A 56 75.56 -3.17 40.18
N ILE A 57 74.97 -4.32 39.85
CA ILE A 57 74.10 -4.50 38.67
C ILE A 57 72.97 -3.46 38.66
N ILE A 58 72.50 -3.05 39.86
CA ILE A 58 71.42 -2.08 40.04
C ILE A 58 71.77 -0.73 39.40
N ASN A 59 73.05 -0.33 39.42
CA ASN A 59 73.51 0.93 38.82
C ASN A 59 73.37 0.95 37.29
N PHE A 60 73.27 -0.22 36.67
CA PHE A 60 73.10 -0.37 35.24
C PHE A 60 71.65 -0.59 34.84
N LEU A 61 70.68 -0.63 35.76
CA LEU A 61 69.27 -0.77 35.40
C LEU A 61 68.69 0.58 34.96
N LYS A 62 67.96 0.60 33.86
CA LYS A 62 67.19 1.77 33.43
C LYS A 62 65.95 1.91 34.33
N LEU A 63 66.06 2.75 35.35
CA LEU A 63 65.08 2.93 36.43
C LEU A 63 63.76 3.56 35.94
N ASP A 64 62.73 2.72 35.78
CA ASP A 64 61.30 3.14 35.76
C ASP A 64 60.45 2.39 36.82
N LEU A 65 61.09 1.60 37.70
CA LEU A 65 60.41 0.78 38.72
C LEU A 65 61.14 0.89 40.08
N ASN A 66 60.39 0.79 41.18
CA ASN A 66 60.89 0.66 42.55
C ASN A 66 61.73 -0.64 42.70
N CYS A 67 63.00 -0.58 42.30
CA CYS A 67 63.90 -1.75 42.29
C CYS A 67 64.11 -2.35 43.68
N GLU A 68 64.05 -1.57 44.77
CA GLU A 68 64.19 -2.09 46.15
C GLU A 68 63.06 -3.03 46.57
N GLN A 69 61.81 -2.76 46.16
CA GLN A 69 60.67 -3.63 46.49
C GLN A 69 60.67 -4.92 45.68
N ALA A 70 61.08 -4.86 44.40
CA ALA A 70 61.25 -6.03 43.55
C ALA A 70 62.39 -6.93 44.08
N TRP A 71 63.50 -6.32 44.52
CA TRP A 71 64.66 -7.05 45.08
C TRP A 71 64.30 -7.87 46.33
N HIS A 72 63.46 -7.33 47.22
CA HIS A 72 62.98 -8.06 48.40
C HIS A 72 62.00 -9.20 48.07
N LEU A 73 61.15 -9.06 47.05
CA LEU A 73 60.21 -10.10 46.60
C LEU A 73 60.94 -11.28 45.91
N PHE A 74 62.13 -11.07 45.34
CA PHE A 74 62.92 -12.12 44.71
C PHE A 74 63.44 -13.16 45.71
N TRP A 75 63.72 -12.76 46.97
CA TRP A 75 64.25 -13.64 48.03
C TRP A 75 63.29 -14.77 48.45
N GLU A 76 61.98 -14.64 48.22
CA GLU A 76 61.00 -15.68 48.62
C GLU A 76 60.88 -16.85 47.62
N ARG A 77 61.34 -16.70 46.37
CA ARG A 77 61.07 -17.65 45.27
C ARG A 77 62.24 -18.57 44.89
N GLY A 78 63.46 -18.29 45.35
CA GLY A 78 64.67 -19.11 45.13
C GLY A 78 65.27 -19.02 43.72
N GLN A 79 64.45 -18.90 42.68
CA GLN A 79 64.88 -18.64 41.30
C GLN A 79 63.86 -17.75 40.57
N GLU A 80 64.34 -16.85 39.71
CA GLU A 80 63.49 -16.01 38.88
C GLU A 80 64.05 -15.82 37.46
N ILE A 81 63.15 -15.68 36.49
CA ILE A 81 63.46 -15.27 35.12
C ILE A 81 62.64 -14.01 34.80
N GLY A 82 63.27 -13.00 34.22
CA GLY A 82 62.62 -11.75 33.84
C GLY A 82 63.35 -11.02 32.72
N GLU A 83 62.76 -9.92 32.23
CA GLU A 83 63.38 -9.05 31.24
C GLU A 83 63.59 -7.65 31.81
N VAL A 84 64.77 -7.07 31.58
CA VAL A 84 65.09 -5.71 32.02
C VAL A 84 65.88 -4.94 30.96
N GLN A 85 65.85 -3.62 31.03
CA GLN A 85 66.71 -2.76 30.23
C GLN A 85 67.92 -2.33 31.05
N LEU A 86 69.10 -2.62 30.54
CA LEU A 86 70.37 -2.17 31.08
C LEU A 86 70.86 -0.93 30.33
N LEU A 87 71.28 0.09 31.06
CA LEU A 87 72.04 1.23 30.56
C LEU A 87 73.53 0.93 30.75
N CYS A 88 74.19 0.52 29.67
CA CYS A 88 75.63 0.29 29.68
C CYS A 88 76.38 1.63 29.88
N PRO A 89 77.55 1.62 30.52
CA PRO A 89 78.35 2.83 30.80
C PRO A 89 78.77 3.62 29.56
N ASN A 90 78.84 2.95 28.40
CA ASN A 90 79.06 3.59 27.10
C ASN A 90 77.82 4.35 26.56
N GLY A 91 76.74 4.46 27.34
CA GLY A 91 75.49 5.14 27.00
C GLY A 91 74.50 4.31 26.18
N THR A 92 74.84 3.07 25.81
CA THR A 92 73.93 2.19 25.05
C THR A 92 72.91 1.53 25.96
N THR A 93 71.67 1.39 25.52
CA THR A 93 70.65 0.59 26.22
C THR A 93 70.58 -0.80 25.61
N ARG A 94 70.70 -1.84 26.45
CA ARG A 94 70.53 -3.24 26.04
C ARG A 94 69.33 -3.86 26.76
N ALA A 95 68.49 -4.56 26.03
CA ALA A 95 67.43 -5.37 26.62
C ALA A 95 68.00 -6.75 26.92
N VAL A 96 67.85 -7.18 28.17
CA VAL A 96 68.46 -8.42 28.66
C VAL A 96 67.40 -9.27 29.35
N GLU A 97 67.33 -10.53 28.97
CA GLU A 97 66.63 -11.56 29.73
C GLU A 97 67.58 -12.04 30.82
N TYR A 98 67.17 -11.96 32.08
CA TYR A 98 67.95 -12.40 33.21
C TYR A 98 67.37 -13.67 33.82
N THR A 99 68.24 -14.55 34.29
CA THR A 99 67.90 -15.65 35.20
C THR A 99 68.72 -15.47 36.47
N SER A 100 68.04 -15.34 37.61
CA SER A 100 68.67 -15.20 38.92
C SER A 100 68.38 -16.42 39.77
N VAL A 101 69.41 -16.99 40.39
CA VAL A 101 69.31 -18.10 41.36
C VAL A 101 69.96 -17.65 42.66
N ILE A 102 69.19 -17.68 43.75
CA ILE A 102 69.60 -17.19 45.06
C ILE A 102 70.36 -18.30 45.82
N ASP A 103 71.25 -17.92 46.74
CA ASP A 103 72.07 -18.82 47.57
C ASP A 103 72.79 -19.97 46.83
N LEU A 104 73.53 -19.65 45.76
CA LEU A 104 74.48 -20.61 45.16
C LEU A 104 75.55 -21.03 46.19
N SER A 105 75.96 -20.07 47.02
CA SER A 105 76.64 -20.26 48.29
C SER A 105 76.22 -19.14 49.25
N PRO A 106 76.44 -19.22 50.57
CA PRO A 106 75.97 -18.19 51.51
C PRO A 106 76.43 -16.77 51.10
N GLY A 107 75.48 -15.88 50.81
CA GLY A 107 75.72 -14.50 50.40
C GLY A 107 76.12 -14.28 48.93
N ASN A 108 76.04 -15.31 48.09
CA ASN A 108 76.40 -15.27 46.67
C ASN A 108 75.28 -15.85 45.80
N HIS A 109 74.82 -15.07 44.82
CA HIS A 109 73.74 -15.39 43.90
C HIS A 109 74.25 -15.53 42.48
N LEU A 110 73.69 -16.44 41.70
CA LEU A 110 74.02 -16.61 40.29
C LEU A 110 73.10 -15.74 39.43
N LEU A 111 73.69 -14.93 38.56
CA LEU A 111 72.98 -14.09 37.60
C LEU A 111 73.45 -14.45 36.19
N ILE A 112 72.54 -14.97 35.38
CA ILE A 112 72.75 -15.21 33.95
C ILE A 112 72.02 -14.13 33.18
N LEU A 113 72.70 -13.50 32.23
CA LEU A 113 72.21 -12.40 31.42
C LEU A 113 72.32 -12.79 29.94
N ARG A 114 71.21 -12.67 29.22
CA ARG A 114 71.14 -12.90 27.78
C ARG A 114 70.70 -11.64 27.05
N ASP A 115 71.57 -11.12 26.18
CA ASP A 115 71.23 -9.96 25.35
C ASP A 115 70.16 -10.33 24.30
N ILE A 116 68.96 -9.76 24.47
CA ILE A 116 67.81 -9.95 23.58
C ILE A 116 67.53 -8.69 22.74
N THR A 117 68.42 -7.68 22.76
CA THR A 117 68.20 -6.38 22.11
C THR A 117 67.86 -6.53 20.63
N LYS A 118 68.67 -7.30 19.89
CA LYS A 118 68.44 -7.54 18.45
C LYS A 118 67.13 -8.28 18.18
N ARG A 119 66.82 -9.29 18.99
CA ARG A 119 65.58 -10.09 18.86
C ARG A 119 64.34 -9.22 19.12
N ARG A 120 64.39 -8.36 20.15
CA ARG A 120 63.30 -7.46 20.52
C ARG A 120 63.10 -6.35 19.49
N GLN A 121 64.18 -5.78 18.94
CA GLN A 121 64.12 -4.81 17.85
C GLN A 121 63.47 -5.44 16.60
N ALA A 122 63.94 -6.61 16.17
CA ALA A 122 63.36 -7.32 15.03
C ALA A 122 61.86 -7.64 15.22
N ALA A 123 61.46 -8.10 16.41
CA ALA A 123 60.06 -8.37 16.73
C ALA A 123 59.20 -7.09 16.70
N LYS A 124 59.72 -5.96 17.19
CA LYS A 124 59.03 -4.66 17.16
C LYS A 124 58.87 -4.14 15.73
N GLU A 125 59.92 -4.24 14.92
CA GLU A 125 59.89 -3.85 13.52
C GLU A 125 58.88 -4.68 12.72
N GLU A 126 58.83 -5.99 12.96
CA GLU A 126 57.85 -6.88 12.31
C GLU A 126 56.41 -6.52 12.72
N LEU A 127 56.17 -6.30 14.03
CA LEU A 127 54.86 -5.90 14.53
C LEU A 127 54.40 -4.55 13.96
N GLN A 128 55.31 -3.57 13.88
CA GLN A 128 55.03 -2.29 13.25
C GLN A 128 54.68 -2.45 11.76
N ARG A 129 55.41 -3.33 11.06
CA ARG A 129 55.12 -3.63 9.66
C ARG A 129 53.74 -4.27 9.50
N GLN A 130 53.36 -5.20 10.37
CA GLN A 130 52.02 -5.80 10.37
C GLN A 130 50.93 -4.77 10.65
N HIS A 131 51.13 -3.88 11.62
CA HIS A 131 50.17 -2.82 11.93
C HIS A 131 49.94 -1.88 10.74
N GLN A 132 51.03 -1.41 10.12
CA GLN A 132 50.96 -0.54 8.93
C GLN A 132 50.22 -1.22 7.77
N ARG A 133 50.40 -2.53 7.58
CA ARG A 133 49.69 -3.30 6.55
C ARG A 133 48.17 -3.32 6.79
N VAL A 134 47.74 -3.54 8.03
CA VAL A 134 46.31 -3.58 8.40
C VAL A 134 45.65 -2.20 8.27
N GLU A 135 46.33 -1.13 8.68
CA GLU A 135 45.82 0.24 8.55
C GLU A 135 45.63 0.63 7.09
N LEU A 136 46.65 0.39 6.25
CA LEU A 136 46.59 0.68 4.82
C LEU A 136 45.45 -0.08 4.14
N PHE A 137 45.27 -1.36 4.49
CA PHE A 137 44.17 -2.18 3.99
C PHE A 137 42.79 -1.62 4.39
N SER A 138 42.65 -1.21 5.65
CA SER A 138 41.39 -0.68 6.17
C SER A 138 41.00 0.64 5.49
N GLU A 139 41.95 1.55 5.26
CA GLU A 139 41.71 2.82 4.58
C GLU A 139 41.20 2.60 3.15
N VAL A 140 41.82 1.68 2.42
CA VAL A 140 41.49 1.39 1.02
C VAL A 140 40.15 0.69 0.91
N THR A 141 39.90 -0.28 1.77
CA THR A 141 38.60 -0.95 1.87
C THR A 141 37.48 0.05 2.16
N LEU A 142 37.73 1.03 3.05
CA LEU A 142 36.77 2.10 3.32
C LEU A 142 36.52 2.98 2.08
N LYS A 143 37.57 3.41 1.38
CA LYS A 143 37.42 4.20 0.14
C LYS A 143 36.64 3.46 -0.94
N ILE A 144 36.90 2.16 -1.11
CA ILE A 144 36.16 1.30 -2.06
C ILE A 144 34.68 1.19 -1.67
N ARG A 145 34.36 1.10 -0.38
CA ARG A 145 32.98 0.96 0.12
C ARG A 145 32.21 2.28 0.25
N GLN A 146 32.87 3.44 0.14
CA GLN A 146 32.23 4.75 0.30
C GLN A 146 31.43 5.19 -0.94
N SER A 147 31.81 4.74 -2.14
CA SER A 147 31.02 5.01 -3.34
C SER A 147 30.00 3.90 -3.57
N LEU A 148 28.82 4.29 -4.04
CA LEU A 148 27.77 3.39 -4.50
C LEU A 148 27.77 3.26 -6.02
N GLN A 149 28.58 4.04 -6.73
CA GLN A 149 28.65 4.02 -8.19
C GLN A 149 29.75 3.08 -8.65
N LEU A 150 29.35 2.05 -9.42
CA LEU A 150 30.23 1.03 -9.97
C LEU A 150 31.53 1.60 -10.57
N LYS A 151 31.40 2.60 -11.45
CA LYS A 151 32.55 3.20 -12.15
C LYS A 151 33.55 3.86 -11.20
N GLU A 152 33.06 4.55 -10.17
CA GLU A 152 33.89 5.21 -9.18
C GLU A 152 34.58 4.20 -8.25
N ILE A 153 33.86 3.16 -7.82
CA ILE A 153 34.40 2.06 -7.00
C ILE A 153 35.61 1.43 -7.71
N LEU A 154 35.43 1.05 -8.98
CA LEU A 154 36.46 0.37 -9.76
C LEU A 154 37.67 1.27 -10.04
N GLN A 155 37.44 2.53 -10.42
CA GLN A 155 38.54 3.48 -10.67
C GLN A 155 39.33 3.78 -9.39
N THR A 156 38.64 3.94 -8.27
CA THR A 156 39.28 4.16 -6.96
C THR A 156 40.10 2.93 -6.56
N ALA A 157 39.55 1.73 -6.76
CA ALA A 157 40.25 0.48 -6.45
C ALA A 157 41.56 0.33 -7.24
N VAL A 158 41.54 0.47 -8.58
CA VAL A 158 42.76 0.33 -9.39
C VAL A 158 43.82 1.39 -9.01
N THR A 159 43.39 2.62 -8.72
CA THR A 159 44.29 3.72 -8.34
C THR A 159 44.97 3.46 -6.99
N GLU A 160 44.19 3.03 -5.99
CA GLU A 160 44.72 2.74 -4.66
C GLU A 160 45.62 1.49 -4.66
N VAL A 161 45.21 0.43 -5.37
CA VAL A 161 46.02 -0.79 -5.54
C VAL A 161 47.35 -0.47 -6.23
N GLN A 162 47.34 0.32 -7.31
CA GLN A 162 48.57 0.73 -8.01
C GLN A 162 49.51 1.48 -7.06
N ARG A 163 48.98 2.42 -6.28
CA ARG A 163 49.75 3.22 -5.31
C ARG A 163 50.41 2.37 -4.22
N ILE A 164 49.68 1.40 -3.67
CA ILE A 164 50.16 0.53 -2.58
C ILE A 164 51.20 -0.45 -3.07
N LEU A 165 50.91 -1.14 -4.17
CA LEU A 165 51.83 -2.10 -4.77
C LEU A 165 53.02 -1.41 -5.45
N ARG A 166 52.95 -0.09 -5.69
CA ARG A 166 53.91 0.64 -6.54
C ARG A 166 54.11 -0.10 -7.87
N ALA A 167 53.02 -0.60 -8.43
CA ALA A 167 53.01 -1.31 -9.70
C ALA A 167 52.97 -0.29 -10.85
N ASP A 168 53.50 -0.68 -12.01
CA ASP A 168 53.52 0.21 -13.18
C ASP A 168 52.10 0.43 -13.73
N ARG A 169 51.28 -0.63 -13.69
CA ARG A 169 49.89 -0.60 -14.11
C ARG A 169 49.04 -1.55 -13.26
N VAL A 170 47.84 -1.11 -12.89
CA VAL A 170 46.79 -1.96 -12.33
C VAL A 170 45.51 -1.75 -13.12
N LEU A 171 44.81 -2.83 -13.43
CA LEU A 171 43.60 -2.78 -14.23
C LEU A 171 42.57 -3.80 -13.77
N ILE A 172 41.32 -3.55 -14.14
CA ILE A 172 40.22 -4.49 -13.98
C ILE A 172 39.73 -4.89 -15.37
N TYR A 173 39.84 -6.19 -15.65
CA TYR A 173 39.29 -6.83 -16.84
C TYR A 173 37.94 -7.45 -16.49
N GLN A 174 36.86 -6.97 -17.12
CA GLN A 174 35.53 -7.52 -16.91
C GLN A 174 35.27 -8.67 -17.87
N VAL A 175 34.73 -9.78 -17.36
CA VAL A 175 34.29 -10.91 -18.16
C VAL A 175 32.80 -10.76 -18.45
N PHE A 176 32.42 -10.78 -19.72
CA PHE A 176 31.04 -10.72 -20.17
C PHE A 176 30.40 -12.10 -20.25
N ALA A 177 29.07 -12.15 -20.24
CA ALA A 177 28.30 -13.39 -20.26
C ALA A 177 28.54 -14.26 -21.53
N ASN A 178 28.93 -13.64 -22.63
CA ASN A 178 29.31 -14.34 -23.88
C ASN A 178 30.73 -14.93 -23.83
N GLY A 179 31.45 -14.79 -22.71
CA GLY A 179 32.82 -15.27 -22.53
C GLY A 179 33.90 -14.30 -22.98
N THR A 180 33.56 -13.24 -23.73
CA THR A 180 34.50 -12.16 -24.06
C THR A 180 34.74 -11.27 -22.83
N GLY A 181 35.59 -10.26 -22.96
CA GLY A 181 35.77 -9.29 -21.90
C GLY A 181 36.63 -8.12 -22.33
N LYS A 182 36.65 -7.09 -21.49
CA LYS A 182 37.39 -5.85 -21.77
C LYS A 182 37.92 -5.21 -20.51
N ILE A 183 38.93 -4.35 -20.69
CA ILE A 183 39.46 -3.55 -19.60
C ILE A 183 38.53 -2.36 -19.35
N ILE A 184 37.93 -2.29 -18.16
CA ILE A 184 36.92 -1.27 -17.81
C ILE A 184 37.45 -0.19 -16.85
N SER A 185 38.59 -0.44 -16.21
CA SER A 185 39.24 0.51 -15.31
C SER A 185 40.73 0.26 -15.28
N GLU A 186 41.51 1.34 -15.25
CA GLU A 186 42.97 1.28 -15.30
C GLU A 186 43.58 2.44 -14.48
N ALA A 187 44.68 2.14 -13.80
CA ALA A 187 45.64 3.10 -13.29
C ALA A 187 47.04 2.72 -13.80
N THR A 188 47.64 3.56 -14.62
CA THR A 188 48.95 3.32 -15.26
C THR A 188 49.88 4.49 -15.03
N LEU A 189 51.19 4.23 -14.94
CA LEU A 189 52.19 5.29 -14.95
C LEU A 189 52.24 5.98 -16.34
N PRO A 190 52.49 7.29 -16.42
CA PRO A 190 52.50 8.04 -17.68
C PRO A 190 53.49 7.54 -18.74
N THR A 191 54.52 6.80 -18.31
CA THR A 191 55.58 6.25 -19.18
C THR A 191 55.08 5.11 -20.07
N TYR A 192 53.98 4.46 -19.70
CA TYR A 192 53.46 3.29 -20.42
C TYR A 192 52.12 3.62 -21.09
N PRO A 193 51.83 3.04 -22.27
CA PRO A 193 50.55 3.26 -22.95
C PRO A 193 49.38 2.74 -22.10
N ALA A 194 48.26 3.44 -22.11
CA ALA A 194 47.03 2.97 -21.50
C ALA A 194 46.42 1.83 -22.32
N ILE A 195 45.87 0.82 -21.64
CA ILE A 195 45.17 -0.33 -22.25
C ILE A 195 43.68 -0.38 -21.90
N LEU A 196 43.12 0.74 -21.44
CA LEU A 196 41.69 0.91 -21.24
C LEU A 196 40.90 0.59 -22.51
N ASP A 197 39.74 -0.06 -22.35
CA ASP A 197 38.83 -0.50 -23.42
C ASP A 197 39.40 -1.52 -24.42
N VAL A 198 40.60 -2.07 -24.19
CA VAL A 198 41.13 -3.19 -24.98
C VAL A 198 40.39 -4.48 -24.61
N GLU A 199 39.93 -5.21 -25.61
CA GLU A 199 39.36 -6.55 -25.49
C GLU A 199 40.46 -7.61 -25.58
N PHE A 200 40.38 -8.66 -24.76
CA PHE A 200 41.35 -9.76 -24.88
C PHE A 200 40.87 -10.75 -25.95
N PRO A 201 41.74 -11.11 -26.92
CA PRO A 201 41.45 -12.16 -27.88
C PRO A 201 41.15 -13.49 -27.17
N GLU A 202 40.34 -14.35 -27.78
CA GLU A 202 39.97 -15.65 -27.20
C GLU A 202 41.20 -16.57 -27.03
N GLU A 203 42.21 -16.38 -27.88
CA GLU A 203 43.50 -17.06 -27.83
C GLU A 203 44.30 -16.71 -26.55
N VAL A 204 44.11 -15.49 -26.04
CA VAL A 204 44.83 -14.94 -24.87
C VAL A 204 44.08 -15.28 -23.57
N PHE A 205 42.76 -15.45 -23.63
CA PHE A 205 41.92 -15.79 -22.48
C PHE A 205 40.87 -16.88 -22.80
N PRO A 206 41.31 -18.15 -22.97
CA PRO A 206 40.42 -19.22 -23.40
C PRO A 206 39.51 -19.72 -22.26
N PRO A 207 38.42 -20.46 -22.58
CA PRO A 207 37.42 -20.91 -21.61
C PRO A 207 37.97 -21.66 -20.39
N GLU A 208 39.04 -22.44 -20.58
CA GLU A 208 39.69 -23.21 -19.50
C GLU A 208 40.24 -22.31 -18.38
N TYR A 209 40.85 -21.17 -18.74
CA TYR A 209 41.31 -20.20 -17.75
C TYR A 209 40.14 -19.52 -17.04
N ARG A 210 39.01 -19.27 -17.74
CA ARG A 210 37.80 -18.69 -17.13
C ARG A 210 37.26 -19.59 -16.03
N GLU A 211 37.26 -20.90 -16.24
CA GLU A 211 36.83 -21.87 -15.23
C GLU A 211 37.80 -21.90 -14.03
N LEU A 212 39.11 -21.94 -14.29
CA LEU A 212 40.12 -21.93 -13.22
C LEU A 212 40.06 -20.66 -12.37
N TYR A 213 39.93 -19.48 -12.99
CA TYR A 213 39.75 -18.22 -12.27
C TYR A 213 38.40 -18.17 -11.55
N GLY A 214 37.33 -18.74 -12.12
CA GLY A 214 36.04 -18.92 -11.45
C GLY A 214 36.10 -19.80 -10.20
N GLN A 215 37.06 -20.74 -10.13
CA GLN A 215 37.35 -21.54 -8.95
C GLN A 215 38.25 -20.82 -7.92
N GLY A 216 38.60 -19.54 -8.15
CA GLY A 216 39.42 -18.74 -7.23
C GLY A 216 40.93 -18.82 -7.51
N ARG A 217 41.37 -19.34 -8.66
CA ARG A 217 42.80 -19.42 -9.00
C ARG A 217 43.44 -18.03 -8.99
N THR A 218 44.54 -17.89 -8.25
CA THR A 218 45.40 -16.70 -8.27
C THR A 218 46.75 -17.07 -8.87
N GLN A 219 47.34 -16.20 -9.69
CA GLN A 219 48.64 -16.46 -10.33
C GLN A 219 49.54 -15.23 -10.25
N ALA A 220 50.78 -15.46 -9.83
CA ALA A 220 51.84 -14.46 -9.77
C ALA A 220 53.02 -14.92 -10.63
N TYR A 221 53.27 -14.20 -11.72
CA TYR A 221 54.38 -14.42 -12.63
C TYR A 221 55.44 -13.37 -12.34
N ALA A 222 56.57 -13.82 -11.79
CA ALA A 222 57.70 -12.94 -11.48
C ALA A 222 58.43 -12.48 -12.75
N ASP A 223 58.49 -13.37 -13.75
CA ASP A 223 58.96 -13.10 -15.10
C ASP A 223 58.06 -13.86 -16.07
N VAL A 224 57.42 -13.15 -16.99
CA VAL A 224 56.51 -13.74 -17.99
C VAL A 224 57.25 -14.56 -19.07
N HIS A 225 58.56 -14.36 -19.21
CA HIS A 225 59.41 -15.11 -20.15
C HIS A 225 60.10 -16.32 -19.50
N SER A 226 59.92 -16.53 -18.19
CA SER A 226 60.54 -17.67 -17.52
C SER A 226 59.96 -18.99 -18.05
N PRO A 227 60.79 -20.03 -18.32
CA PRO A 227 60.31 -21.36 -18.67
C PRO A 227 59.36 -21.95 -17.61
N ASP A 228 59.50 -21.54 -16.35
CA ASP A 228 58.67 -21.98 -15.24
C ASP A 228 57.26 -21.35 -15.24
N ALA A 229 57.05 -20.27 -16.02
CA ALA A 229 55.76 -19.59 -16.09
C ALA A 229 54.69 -20.38 -16.88
N ALA A 230 55.12 -21.30 -17.76
CA ALA A 230 54.25 -22.14 -18.59
C ALA A 230 53.12 -21.36 -19.31
N LEU A 231 53.41 -20.14 -19.77
CA LEU A 231 52.48 -19.31 -20.52
C LEU A 231 52.49 -19.70 -21.99
N ALA A 232 51.33 -19.65 -22.65
CA ALA A 232 51.24 -19.84 -24.10
C ALA A 232 51.99 -18.72 -24.82
N GLU A 233 52.64 -19.05 -25.95
CA GLU A 233 53.46 -18.10 -26.73
C GLU A 233 52.65 -16.88 -27.18
N CYS A 234 51.40 -17.08 -27.62
CA CYS A 234 50.48 -16.00 -27.98
C CYS A 234 50.21 -15.01 -26.82
N LEU A 235 50.17 -15.49 -25.58
CA LEU A 235 49.98 -14.64 -24.40
C LEU A 235 51.27 -13.87 -24.07
N VAL A 236 52.44 -14.48 -24.27
CA VAL A 236 53.72 -13.78 -24.07
C VAL A 236 53.89 -12.65 -25.09
N GLU A 237 53.58 -12.90 -26.37
CA GLU A 237 53.60 -11.89 -27.43
C GLU A 237 52.66 -10.72 -27.12
N PHE A 238 51.42 -11.03 -26.70
CA PHE A 238 50.46 -10.01 -26.28
C PHE A 238 50.95 -9.19 -25.08
N LEU A 239 51.61 -9.82 -24.10
CA LEU A 239 52.16 -9.12 -22.93
C LEU A 239 53.35 -8.22 -23.32
N ASP A 240 54.17 -8.63 -24.29
CA ASP A 240 55.30 -7.85 -24.81
C ASP A 240 54.87 -6.59 -25.55
N GLU A 241 53.78 -6.66 -26.32
CA GLU A 241 53.16 -5.49 -26.99
C GLU A 241 52.91 -4.35 -25.98
N TRP A 242 52.55 -4.72 -24.75
CA TRP A 242 52.24 -3.79 -23.67
C TRP A 242 53.37 -3.63 -22.64
N HIS A 243 54.55 -4.16 -22.96
CA HIS A 243 55.79 -4.10 -22.16
C HIS A 243 55.71 -4.78 -20.79
N VAL A 244 54.81 -5.74 -20.58
CA VAL A 244 54.65 -6.42 -19.29
C VAL A 244 55.78 -7.44 -19.09
N LYS A 245 56.51 -7.32 -17.97
CA LYS A 245 57.59 -8.24 -17.57
C LYS A 245 57.24 -9.12 -16.38
N ALA A 246 56.40 -8.63 -15.47
CA ALA A 246 55.82 -9.42 -14.39
C ALA A 246 54.32 -9.14 -14.28
N LYS A 247 53.54 -10.15 -13.87
CA LYS A 247 52.07 -10.07 -13.84
C LYS A 247 51.50 -10.79 -12.62
N LEU A 248 50.61 -10.14 -11.88
CA LEU A 248 49.81 -10.73 -10.81
C LEU A 248 48.33 -10.65 -11.18
N VAL A 249 47.62 -11.77 -11.12
CA VAL A 249 46.21 -11.90 -11.50
C VAL A 249 45.42 -12.54 -10.36
N VAL A 250 44.39 -11.84 -9.91
CA VAL A 250 43.42 -12.33 -8.92
C VAL A 250 41.99 -12.22 -9.47
N PRO A 251 41.13 -13.20 -9.22
CA PRO A 251 39.76 -13.19 -9.70
C PRO A 251 38.88 -12.30 -8.81
N ILE A 252 38.03 -11.50 -9.44
CA ILE A 252 36.92 -10.80 -8.77
C ILE A 252 35.69 -11.69 -8.92
N LEU A 253 35.30 -12.33 -7.82
CA LEU A 253 34.13 -13.19 -7.77
C LEU A 253 32.93 -12.40 -7.26
N GLN A 254 31.84 -12.42 -8.02
CA GLN A 254 30.58 -11.83 -7.60
C GLN A 254 29.67 -12.93 -7.05
N SER A 255 29.20 -12.75 -5.81
CA SER A 255 28.16 -13.62 -5.24
C SER A 255 26.82 -13.19 -5.81
N LEU A 256 26.28 -13.99 -6.72
CA LEU A 256 24.93 -13.80 -7.23
C LEU A 256 23.95 -14.50 -6.29
N ASN A 257 23.06 -13.71 -5.68
CA ASN A 257 21.89 -14.26 -5.03
C ASN A 257 20.97 -14.73 -6.15
N SER A 258 20.98 -16.03 -6.46
CA SER A 258 20.02 -16.61 -7.39
C SER A 258 18.62 -16.30 -6.87
N HIS A 259 17.89 -15.44 -7.59
CA HIS A 259 16.47 -15.23 -7.35
C HIS A 259 15.80 -16.60 -7.24
N THR A 260 14.95 -16.75 -6.24
CA THR A 260 14.15 -17.95 -6.01
C THR A 260 13.45 -18.34 -7.31
N ASN A 261 13.92 -19.40 -7.97
CA ASN A 261 13.10 -20.08 -8.96
C ASN A 261 11.79 -20.48 -8.27
N SER A 262 10.69 -20.40 -9.02
CA SER A 262 9.31 -20.70 -8.65
C SER A 262 9.05 -22.10 -8.03
N GLN A 263 10.09 -22.86 -7.73
CA GLN A 263 10.06 -24.19 -7.14
C GLN A 263 10.71 -24.32 -5.74
N ASN A 264 10.98 -23.22 -5.04
CA ASN A 264 11.36 -23.24 -3.61
C ASN A 264 12.58 -24.14 -3.26
N ARG A 265 13.46 -24.42 -4.22
CA ARG A 265 14.75 -25.07 -3.97
C ARG A 265 15.82 -23.99 -3.78
N ARG A 266 16.39 -23.93 -2.58
CA ARG A 266 17.63 -23.19 -2.30
C ARG A 266 18.73 -23.74 -3.22
N VAL A 267 18.99 -23.06 -4.32
CA VAL A 267 20.22 -23.24 -5.10
C VAL A 267 21.35 -22.64 -4.25
N LYS A 268 22.48 -23.35 -4.12
CA LYS A 268 23.65 -22.81 -3.40
C LYS A 268 24.07 -21.49 -4.07
N PRO A 269 24.48 -20.47 -3.30
CA PRO A 269 25.08 -19.26 -3.90
C PRO A 269 26.25 -19.71 -4.76
N GLN A 270 26.19 -19.39 -6.05
CA GLN A 270 27.25 -19.69 -7.00
C GLN A 270 28.04 -18.41 -7.20
N ASN A 271 29.30 -18.43 -6.77
CA ASN A 271 30.23 -17.36 -7.11
C ASN A 271 30.49 -17.44 -8.61
N GLN A 272 30.13 -16.38 -9.33
CA GLN A 272 30.44 -16.24 -10.74
C GLN A 272 31.69 -15.37 -10.89
N LEU A 273 32.59 -15.75 -11.79
CA LEU A 273 33.70 -14.90 -12.20
C LEU A 273 33.12 -13.65 -12.88
N TRP A 274 33.25 -12.50 -12.22
CA TRP A 274 32.81 -11.22 -12.78
C TRP A 274 33.94 -10.54 -13.56
N GLY A 275 35.17 -10.67 -13.06
CA GLY A 275 36.34 -10.05 -13.69
C GLY A 275 37.65 -10.50 -13.07
N LEU A 276 38.74 -9.88 -13.50
CA LEU A 276 40.09 -10.07 -13.00
C LEU A 276 40.66 -8.72 -12.58
N LEU A 277 41.25 -8.66 -11.38
CA LEU A 277 42.11 -7.56 -10.97
C LEU A 277 43.56 -7.96 -11.28
N ILE A 278 44.22 -7.15 -12.11
CA ILE A 278 45.52 -7.49 -12.69
C ILE A 278 46.51 -6.37 -12.38
N ALA A 279 47.67 -6.72 -11.84
CA ALA A 279 48.80 -5.81 -11.65
C ALA A 279 49.96 -6.21 -12.57
N HIS A 280 50.56 -5.22 -13.24
CA HIS A 280 51.70 -5.38 -14.14
C HIS A 280 52.92 -4.62 -13.59
N GLN A 281 54.08 -5.26 -13.72
CA GLN A 281 55.37 -4.57 -13.73
C GLN A 281 55.90 -4.60 -15.17
N CYS A 282 56.21 -3.44 -15.72
CA CYS A 282 56.66 -3.29 -17.09
C CYS A 282 58.17 -3.04 -17.18
N GLN A 283 58.77 -2.48 -16.13
CA GLN A 283 60.19 -2.12 -16.15
C GLN A 283 61.14 -3.33 -16.07
N ALA A 284 60.82 -4.33 -15.25
CA ALA A 284 61.68 -5.48 -14.99
C ALA A 284 60.87 -6.66 -14.40
N ALA A 285 61.49 -7.84 -14.40
CA ALA A 285 61.01 -8.97 -13.61
C ALA A 285 60.90 -8.59 -12.13
N ARG A 286 59.83 -9.04 -11.48
CA ARG A 286 59.49 -8.68 -10.10
C ARG A 286 58.93 -9.89 -9.36
N PRO A 287 59.64 -10.47 -8.37
CA PRO A 287 59.03 -11.46 -7.50
C PRO A 287 57.95 -10.78 -6.65
N TRP A 288 56.72 -11.29 -6.74
CA TRP A 288 55.60 -10.85 -5.91
C TRP A 288 55.71 -11.49 -4.54
N SER A 289 55.66 -10.69 -3.48
CA SER A 289 55.65 -11.17 -2.10
C SER A 289 54.28 -11.75 -1.72
N GLU A 290 54.26 -12.69 -0.76
CA GLU A 290 52.99 -13.26 -0.24
C GLU A 290 52.01 -12.18 0.20
N PHE A 291 52.51 -11.12 0.84
CA PHE A 291 51.70 -9.98 1.26
C PHE A 291 50.98 -9.28 0.08
N GLU A 292 51.65 -9.11 -1.06
CA GLU A 292 51.06 -8.44 -2.22
C GLU A 292 49.98 -9.30 -2.88
N VAL A 293 50.19 -10.62 -2.89
CA VAL A 293 49.21 -11.60 -3.38
C VAL A 293 47.98 -11.61 -2.48
N GLU A 294 48.17 -11.72 -1.16
CA GLU A 294 47.09 -11.71 -0.16
C GLU A 294 46.30 -10.38 -0.20
N LEU A 295 47.01 -9.25 -0.29
CA LEU A 295 46.38 -7.93 -0.41
C LEU A 295 45.48 -7.84 -1.64
N MET A 296 45.99 -8.27 -2.80
CA MET A 296 45.23 -8.27 -4.06
C MET A 296 44.00 -9.17 -3.99
N GLN A 297 44.13 -10.36 -3.39
CA GLN A 297 43.00 -11.27 -3.19
C GLN A 297 41.91 -10.65 -2.30
N GLN A 298 42.31 -10.10 -1.14
CA GLN A 298 41.36 -9.47 -0.23
C GLN A 298 40.66 -8.26 -0.87
N LEU A 299 41.38 -7.45 -1.63
CA LEU A 299 40.79 -6.32 -2.35
C LEU A 299 39.85 -6.79 -3.46
N ALA A 300 40.18 -7.85 -4.20
CA ALA A 300 39.29 -8.44 -5.19
C ALA A 300 37.99 -8.96 -4.56
N ASP A 301 38.07 -9.60 -3.37
CA ASP A 301 36.90 -10.01 -2.61
C ASP A 301 36.03 -8.81 -2.18
N GLN A 302 36.66 -7.73 -1.70
CA GLN A 302 35.95 -6.51 -1.32
C GLN A 302 35.25 -5.86 -2.52
N ILE A 303 35.90 -5.82 -3.68
CA ILE A 303 35.29 -5.34 -4.92
C ILE A 303 34.11 -6.24 -5.27
N GLY A 304 34.26 -7.57 -5.23
CA GLY A 304 33.17 -8.52 -5.48
C GLY A 304 31.93 -8.27 -4.62
N ILE A 305 32.13 -8.00 -3.32
CA ILE A 305 31.04 -7.64 -2.40
C ILE A 305 30.41 -6.29 -2.77
N ALA A 306 31.21 -5.26 -3.03
CA ALA A 306 30.72 -3.94 -3.40
C ALA A 306 29.92 -3.97 -4.71
N LEU A 307 30.33 -4.79 -5.68
CA LEU A 307 29.60 -5.05 -6.92
C LEU A 307 28.23 -5.67 -6.67
N SER A 308 28.16 -6.71 -5.82
CA SER A 308 26.87 -7.32 -5.44
C SER A 308 25.95 -6.32 -4.73
N GLN A 309 26.50 -5.41 -3.92
CA GLN A 309 25.71 -4.37 -3.23
C GLN A 309 25.17 -3.32 -4.21
N ALA A 310 26.01 -2.82 -5.12
CA ALA A 310 25.60 -1.84 -6.12
C ALA A 310 24.47 -2.38 -7.01
N GLN A 311 24.59 -3.63 -7.49
CA GLN A 311 23.55 -4.26 -8.31
C GLN A 311 22.25 -4.48 -7.53
N LEU A 312 22.33 -4.90 -6.27
CA LEU A 312 21.14 -5.07 -5.44
C LEU A 312 20.42 -3.74 -5.22
N LEU A 313 21.16 -2.66 -5.00
CA LEU A 313 20.58 -1.33 -4.81
C LEU A 313 19.84 -0.87 -6.08
N GLU A 314 20.46 -1.01 -7.25
CA GLU A 314 19.84 -0.67 -8.53
C GLU A 314 18.54 -1.45 -8.77
N ASN A 315 18.55 -2.78 -8.53
CA ASN A 315 17.36 -3.62 -8.65
C ASN A 315 16.24 -3.22 -7.66
N LEU A 316 16.61 -2.82 -6.43
CA LEU A 316 15.65 -2.36 -5.43
C LEU A 316 15.04 -1.00 -5.83
N GLU A 317 15.84 -0.07 -6.36
CA GLU A 317 15.36 1.22 -6.84
C GLU A 317 14.36 1.04 -8.00
N GLU A 318 14.66 0.16 -8.95
CA GLU A 318 13.77 -0.16 -10.07
C GLU A 318 12.43 -0.76 -9.56
N MET A 319 12.50 -1.74 -8.66
CA MET A 319 11.32 -2.37 -8.07
C MET A 319 10.45 -1.38 -7.28
N VAL A 320 11.09 -0.48 -6.51
CA VAL A 320 10.39 0.58 -5.76
C VAL A 320 9.71 1.55 -6.74
N ALA A 321 10.38 1.92 -7.83
CA ALA A 321 9.81 2.81 -8.84
C ALA A 321 8.57 2.19 -9.50
N GLU A 322 8.65 0.92 -9.92
CA GLU A 322 7.54 0.17 -10.52
C GLU A 322 6.34 0.08 -9.55
N ARG A 323 6.58 -0.38 -8.32
CA ARG A 323 5.51 -0.55 -7.32
C ARG A 323 4.88 0.78 -6.92
N THR A 324 5.67 1.85 -6.87
CA THR A 324 5.16 3.20 -6.59
C THR A 324 4.28 3.71 -7.72
N ALA A 325 4.63 3.44 -8.98
CA ALA A 325 3.80 3.79 -10.13
C ALA A 325 2.46 3.04 -10.14
N GLU A 326 2.49 1.74 -9.83
CA GLU A 326 1.28 0.92 -9.71
C GLU A 326 0.37 1.40 -8.57
N LEU A 327 0.93 1.68 -7.38
CA LEU A 327 0.20 2.22 -6.24
C LEU A 327 -0.44 3.58 -6.57
N ARG A 328 0.27 4.47 -7.28
CA ARG A 328 -0.29 5.76 -7.73
C ARG A 328 -1.49 5.56 -8.65
N LYS A 329 -1.40 4.61 -9.58
CA LYS A 329 -2.51 4.29 -10.50
C LYS A 329 -3.73 3.76 -9.75
N VAL A 330 -3.53 2.80 -8.84
CA VAL A 330 -4.63 2.25 -8.02
C VAL A 330 -5.25 3.33 -7.13
N ASN A 331 -4.43 4.18 -6.50
CA ASN A 331 -4.92 5.26 -5.65
C ASN A 331 -5.75 6.28 -6.43
N SER A 332 -5.29 6.67 -7.63
CA SER A 332 -6.08 7.56 -8.52
C SER A 332 -7.42 6.94 -8.91
N ASN A 333 -7.45 5.63 -9.20
CA ASN A 333 -8.71 4.94 -9.54
C ASN A 333 -9.66 4.89 -8.33
N LEU A 334 -9.15 4.58 -7.13
CA LEU A 334 -9.95 4.56 -5.91
C LEU A 334 -10.50 5.94 -5.56
N GLN A 335 -9.70 6.99 -5.73
CA GLN A 335 -10.16 8.37 -5.52
C GLN A 335 -11.30 8.74 -6.48
N GLN A 336 -11.21 8.32 -7.74
CA GLN A 336 -12.28 8.53 -8.71
C GLN A 336 -13.55 7.77 -8.30
N GLU A 337 -13.44 6.49 -7.93
CA GLU A 337 -14.59 5.67 -7.52
C GLU A 337 -15.28 6.24 -6.26
N ILE A 338 -14.50 6.73 -5.28
CA ILE A 338 -15.04 7.40 -4.09
C ILE A 338 -15.81 8.66 -4.48
N ASN A 339 -15.26 9.48 -5.38
CA ASN A 339 -15.93 10.70 -5.83
C ASN A 339 -17.23 10.40 -6.58
N ASP A 340 -17.22 9.41 -7.47
CA ASP A 340 -18.41 8.97 -8.22
C ASP A 340 -19.50 8.46 -7.27
N ARG A 341 -19.11 7.69 -6.23
CA ARG A 341 -20.04 7.19 -5.21
C ARG A 341 -20.65 8.31 -4.37
N LEU A 342 -19.85 9.30 -3.96
CA LEU A 342 -20.34 10.45 -3.22
C LEU A 342 -21.34 11.29 -4.05
N GLN A 343 -21.08 11.46 -5.35
CA GLN A 343 -22.01 12.17 -6.23
C GLN A 343 -23.33 11.41 -6.40
N ALA A 344 -23.27 10.08 -6.55
CA ALA A 344 -24.47 9.25 -6.65
C ALA A 344 -25.30 9.28 -5.35
N GLU A 345 -24.65 9.19 -4.19
CA GLU A 345 -25.32 9.26 -2.88
C GLU A 345 -26.00 10.63 -2.66
N GLU A 346 -25.32 11.74 -3.00
CA GLU A 346 -25.90 13.08 -2.89
C GLU A 346 -27.05 13.30 -3.89
N ALA A 347 -26.94 12.81 -5.12
CA ALA A 347 -28.01 12.87 -6.11
C ALA A 347 -29.24 12.07 -5.65
N LEU A 348 -29.02 10.87 -5.08
CA LEU A 348 -30.08 10.05 -4.51
C LEU A 348 -30.75 10.77 -3.34
N ARG A 349 -29.97 11.31 -2.40
CA ARG A 349 -30.49 12.06 -1.24
C ARG A 349 -31.35 13.25 -1.68
N ARG A 350 -30.90 14.02 -2.68
CA ARG A 350 -31.67 15.15 -3.24
C ARG A 350 -32.99 14.69 -3.87
N SER A 351 -32.97 13.58 -4.61
CA SER A 351 -34.18 13.01 -5.21
C SER A 351 -35.18 12.54 -4.14
N GLU A 352 -34.71 11.85 -3.09
CA GLU A 352 -35.53 11.41 -1.97
C GLU A 352 -36.14 12.60 -1.21
N GLU A 353 -35.35 13.63 -0.91
CA GLU A 353 -35.82 14.86 -0.28
C GLU A 353 -36.87 15.57 -1.13
N GLN A 354 -36.65 15.66 -2.45
CA GLN A 354 -37.59 16.27 -3.39
C GLN A 354 -38.94 15.52 -3.43
N LEU A 355 -38.93 14.18 -3.54
CA LEU A 355 -40.14 13.37 -3.50
C LEU A 355 -40.90 13.53 -2.18
N ARG A 356 -40.16 13.60 -1.06
CA ARG A 356 -40.73 13.83 0.27
C ARG A 356 -41.40 15.21 0.38
N LEU A 357 -40.79 16.26 -0.18
CA LEU A 357 -41.38 17.61 -0.20
C LEU A 357 -42.65 17.67 -1.04
N ILE A 358 -42.63 17.11 -2.26
CA ILE A 358 -43.80 17.07 -3.17
C ILE A 358 -44.96 16.34 -2.50
N THR A 359 -44.71 15.14 -1.98
CA THR A 359 -45.77 14.34 -1.36
C THR A 359 -46.32 14.97 -0.08
N ASN A 360 -45.51 15.69 0.71
CA ASN A 360 -45.95 16.37 1.92
C ASN A 360 -46.69 17.69 1.65
N ALA A 361 -46.50 18.33 0.49
CA ALA A 361 -47.15 19.58 0.14
C ALA A 361 -48.61 19.39 -0.32
N LEU A 362 -49.00 18.18 -0.74
CA LEU A 362 -50.35 17.88 -1.22
C LEU A 362 -51.32 17.58 -0.05
N PRO A 363 -52.53 18.16 -0.03
CA PRO A 363 -53.57 17.85 0.95
C PRO A 363 -54.30 16.54 0.61
N VAL A 364 -53.54 15.50 0.30
CA VAL A 364 -54.01 14.17 -0.12
C VAL A 364 -53.26 13.15 0.73
N LEU A 365 -53.93 12.10 1.23
CA LEU A 365 -53.21 11.00 1.84
C LEU A 365 -52.52 10.18 0.74
N ILE A 366 -51.19 10.09 0.80
CA ILE A 366 -50.38 9.32 -0.13
C ILE A 366 -49.63 8.26 0.66
N ALA A 367 -49.77 7.00 0.28
CA ALA A 367 -49.06 5.89 0.91
C ALA A 367 -48.65 4.81 -0.10
N TYR A 368 -47.58 4.09 0.22
CA TYR A 368 -47.25 2.82 -0.42
C TYR A 368 -47.43 1.70 0.61
N ILE A 369 -48.20 0.67 0.22
CA ILE A 369 -48.56 -0.47 1.07
C ILE A 369 -48.06 -1.73 0.37
N ASP A 370 -47.31 -2.58 1.07
CA ASP A 370 -46.77 -3.83 0.51
C ASP A 370 -47.84 -4.94 0.37
N LYS A 371 -47.45 -6.07 -0.23
CA LYS A 371 -48.32 -7.24 -0.39
C LYS A 371 -48.81 -7.84 0.94
N GLU A 372 -48.07 -7.64 2.03
CA GLU A 372 -48.46 -7.98 3.40
C GLU A 372 -49.37 -6.92 4.06
N GLN A 373 -49.83 -5.93 3.28
CA GLN A 373 -50.72 -4.85 3.68
C GLN A 373 -50.16 -3.96 4.81
N ARG A 374 -48.84 -3.76 4.81
CA ARG A 374 -48.13 -2.87 5.74
C ARG A 374 -47.71 -1.60 5.03
N TYR A 375 -47.86 -0.46 5.71
CA TYR A 375 -47.37 0.82 5.21
C TYR A 375 -45.85 0.79 5.11
N ARG A 376 -45.31 1.09 3.93
CA ARG A 376 -43.87 1.26 3.67
C ARG A 376 -43.50 2.71 3.42
N PHE A 377 -44.45 3.49 2.92
CA PHE A 377 -44.36 4.93 2.79
C PHE A 377 -45.70 5.56 3.15
N ASN A 378 -45.68 6.75 3.75
CA ASN A 378 -46.84 7.59 3.91
C ASN A 378 -46.39 9.07 4.06
N ASN A 379 -47.20 10.01 3.57
CA ASN A 379 -46.89 11.43 3.64
C ASN A 379 -47.42 12.09 4.92
N GLN A 380 -47.01 13.34 5.16
CA GLN A 380 -47.37 14.12 6.34
C GLN A 380 -48.88 14.34 6.51
N ALA A 381 -49.68 14.22 5.44
CA ALA A 381 -51.12 14.37 5.49
C ALA A 381 -51.79 13.39 6.49
N TYR A 382 -51.19 12.21 6.74
CA TYR A 382 -51.67 11.28 7.77
C TYR A 382 -51.67 11.91 9.18
N LYS A 383 -50.70 12.76 9.50
CA LYS A 383 -50.67 13.48 10.78
C LYS A 383 -51.76 14.53 10.86
N THR A 384 -52.02 15.23 9.75
CA THR A 384 -53.03 16.28 9.69
C THR A 384 -54.45 15.70 9.76
N TRP A 385 -54.71 14.66 8.97
CA TRP A 385 -56.04 14.07 8.78
C TRP A 385 -56.41 13.05 9.86
N LEU A 386 -55.49 12.16 10.22
CA LEU A 386 -55.73 11.07 11.18
C LEU A 386 -55.11 11.33 12.56
N GLY A 387 -54.27 12.35 12.70
CA GLY A 387 -53.56 12.61 13.96
C GLY A 387 -52.39 11.68 14.22
N LEU A 388 -52.05 10.79 13.27
CA LEU A 388 -50.99 9.79 13.39
C LEU A 388 -49.72 10.29 12.72
N SER A 389 -48.58 10.28 13.41
CA SER A 389 -47.32 10.66 12.79
C SER A 389 -46.90 9.63 11.71
N PRO A 390 -46.18 10.06 10.66
CA PRO A 390 -45.75 9.15 9.61
C PRO A 390 -44.94 7.95 10.10
N LEU A 391 -44.17 8.15 11.17
CA LEU A 391 -43.36 7.11 11.82
C LEU A 391 -44.22 6.06 12.53
N GLU A 392 -45.35 6.44 13.14
CA GLU A 392 -46.28 5.50 13.79
C GLU A 392 -47.07 4.66 12.77
N VAL A 393 -47.39 5.27 11.63
CA VAL A 393 -48.10 4.60 10.52
C VAL A 393 -47.16 3.64 9.79
N SER A 394 -45.88 4.00 9.62
CA SER A 394 -44.89 3.15 8.95
C SER A 394 -44.75 1.77 9.63
N GLY A 395 -44.73 0.70 8.83
CA GLY A 395 -44.69 -0.70 9.27
C GLY A 395 -45.99 -1.25 9.87
N SER A 396 -46.94 -0.37 10.25
CA SER A 396 -48.24 -0.79 10.77
C SER A 396 -49.08 -1.44 9.66
N HIS A 397 -49.85 -2.46 10.03
CA HIS A 397 -50.79 -3.11 9.11
C HIS A 397 -52.01 -2.22 8.88
N LEU A 398 -52.58 -2.24 7.66
CA LEU A 398 -53.69 -1.39 7.24
C LEU A 398 -54.90 -1.45 8.19
N GLN A 399 -55.24 -2.67 8.64
CA GLN A 399 -56.29 -2.92 9.65
C GLN A 399 -56.04 -2.23 11.01
N LYS A 400 -54.77 -2.09 11.44
CA LYS A 400 -54.43 -1.42 12.71
C LYS A 400 -54.65 0.09 12.61
N VAL A 401 -54.33 0.68 11.45
CA VAL A 401 -54.43 2.13 11.22
C VAL A 401 -55.88 2.58 11.06
N HIS A 402 -56.70 1.85 10.31
CA HIS A 402 -58.10 2.21 10.04
C HIS A 402 -59.13 1.55 10.96
N GLY A 403 -58.71 0.55 11.75
CA GLY A 403 -59.59 -0.23 12.61
C GLY A 403 -60.35 -1.34 11.87
N LYS A 404 -60.84 -2.34 12.64
CA LYS A 404 -61.44 -3.57 12.08
C LYS A 404 -62.67 -3.32 11.20
N LYS A 405 -63.55 -2.39 11.60
CA LYS A 405 -64.81 -2.12 10.91
C LYS A 405 -64.58 -1.52 9.52
N VAL A 406 -63.75 -0.49 9.43
CA VAL A 406 -63.38 0.17 8.17
C VAL A 406 -62.60 -0.80 7.29
N TYR A 407 -61.64 -1.54 7.87
CA TYR A 407 -60.88 -2.54 7.14
C TYR A 407 -61.77 -3.58 6.45
N GLN A 408 -62.81 -4.08 7.13
CA GLN A 408 -63.74 -5.06 6.55
C GLN A 408 -64.45 -4.51 5.30
N GLN A 409 -64.74 -3.21 5.26
CA GLN A 409 -65.41 -2.55 4.14
C GLN A 409 -64.47 -2.35 2.96
N ILE A 410 -63.21 -1.98 3.22
CA ILE A 410 -62.22 -1.71 2.17
C ILE A 410 -61.46 -2.95 1.71
N ARG A 411 -61.57 -4.09 2.41
CA ARG A 411 -60.85 -5.33 2.12
C ARG A 411 -61.01 -5.78 0.67
N VAL A 412 -62.22 -5.68 0.12
CA VAL A 412 -62.52 -6.06 -1.27
C VAL A 412 -61.72 -5.21 -2.27
N HIS A 413 -61.50 -3.93 -1.97
CA HIS A 413 -60.73 -3.02 -2.81
C HIS A 413 -59.22 -3.28 -2.67
N VAL A 414 -58.74 -3.61 -1.47
CA VAL A 414 -57.36 -4.03 -1.22
C VAL A 414 -57.03 -5.31 -1.98
N GLU A 415 -57.88 -6.33 -1.89
CA GLU A 415 -57.72 -7.60 -2.61
C GLU A 415 -57.73 -7.38 -4.13
N ALA A 416 -58.60 -6.50 -4.63
CA ALA A 416 -58.64 -6.14 -6.05
C ALA A 416 -57.35 -5.43 -6.51
N ALA A 417 -56.80 -4.51 -5.71
CA ALA A 417 -55.51 -3.88 -5.98
C ALA A 417 -54.37 -4.91 -5.98
N LEU A 418 -54.33 -5.82 -5.00
CA LEU A 418 -53.34 -6.91 -4.94
C LEU A 418 -53.52 -7.95 -6.05
N SER A 419 -54.67 -7.98 -6.73
CA SER A 419 -54.89 -8.75 -7.96
C SER A 419 -54.42 -8.04 -9.25
N GLY A 420 -53.81 -6.86 -9.12
CA GLY A 420 -53.28 -6.08 -10.25
C GLY A 420 -54.29 -5.14 -10.89
N ARG A 421 -55.45 -4.88 -10.26
CA ARG A 421 -56.48 -3.96 -10.79
C ARG A 421 -56.49 -2.64 -10.04
N THR A 422 -56.41 -1.53 -10.76
CA THR A 422 -56.68 -0.20 -10.18
C THR A 422 -58.13 -0.11 -9.73
N VAL A 423 -58.37 0.39 -8.52
CA VAL A 423 -59.71 0.56 -7.96
C VAL A 423 -59.87 1.95 -7.40
N THR A 424 -60.96 2.62 -7.78
CA THR A 424 -61.38 3.89 -7.20
C THR A 424 -62.76 3.73 -6.59
N TYR A 425 -62.93 4.21 -5.35
CA TYR A 425 -64.20 4.15 -4.65
C TYR A 425 -64.33 5.36 -3.71
N GLU A 426 -65.56 5.67 -3.35
CA GLU A 426 -65.86 6.72 -2.37
C GLU A 426 -66.11 6.10 -1.00
N HIS A 427 -65.65 6.78 0.03
CA HIS A 427 -65.79 6.33 1.41
C HIS A 427 -66.08 7.52 2.33
N GLU A 428 -66.72 7.25 3.45
CA GLU A 428 -66.87 8.24 4.52
C GLU A 428 -65.78 8.02 5.56
N MET A 429 -64.99 9.05 5.81
CA MET A 429 -63.86 8.99 6.72
C MET A 429 -64.03 10.04 7.82
N THR A 430 -63.92 9.60 9.06
CA THR A 430 -63.89 10.52 10.20
C THR A 430 -62.47 11.03 10.38
N LEU A 431 -62.27 12.34 10.15
CA LEU A 431 -60.97 12.98 10.36
C LEU A 431 -60.76 13.30 11.85
N LYS A 432 -59.55 13.78 12.19
CA LYS A 432 -59.15 14.17 13.54
C LYS A 432 -60.10 15.17 14.21
N ASP A 433 -60.76 16.01 13.42
CA ASP A 433 -61.76 16.99 13.87
C ASP A 433 -63.11 16.36 14.29
N ARG A 434 -63.22 15.02 14.24
CA ARG A 434 -64.44 14.23 14.48
C ARG A 434 -65.59 14.53 13.51
N ARG A 435 -65.32 15.21 12.40
CA ARG A 435 -66.29 15.39 11.31
C ARG A 435 -66.13 14.26 10.31
N THR A 436 -67.26 13.88 9.71
CA THR A 436 -67.27 12.90 8.64
C THR A 436 -67.07 13.62 7.32
N HIS A 437 -65.97 13.29 6.65
CA HIS A 437 -65.62 13.82 5.34
C HIS A 437 -65.85 12.73 4.29
N SER A 438 -66.37 13.13 3.13
CA SER A 438 -66.46 12.24 1.98
C SER A 438 -65.12 12.23 1.27
N VAL A 439 -64.51 11.06 1.12
CA VAL A 439 -63.21 10.90 0.48
C VAL A 439 -63.32 10.02 -0.76
N SER A 440 -62.53 10.35 -1.79
CA SER A 440 -62.28 9.47 -2.93
C SER A 440 -60.95 8.75 -2.69
N VAL A 441 -60.99 7.41 -2.68
CA VAL A 441 -59.82 6.55 -2.46
C VAL A 441 -59.51 5.85 -3.78
N THR A 442 -58.25 5.95 -4.22
CA THR A 442 -57.73 5.21 -5.37
C THR A 442 -56.57 4.33 -4.94
N TYR A 443 -56.66 3.04 -5.24
CA TYR A 443 -55.58 2.07 -5.09
C TYR A 443 -55.01 1.72 -6.46
N ILE A 444 -53.71 1.94 -6.63
CA ILE A 444 -52.97 1.69 -7.87
C ILE A 444 -51.95 0.58 -7.63
N PRO A 445 -52.05 -0.58 -8.28
CA PRO A 445 -51.10 -1.69 -8.10
C PRO A 445 -49.70 -1.33 -8.58
N HIS A 446 -48.67 -1.79 -7.85
CA HIS A 446 -47.27 -1.72 -8.26
C HIS A 446 -46.83 -3.10 -8.77
N LEU A 447 -46.66 -3.21 -10.09
CA LEU A 447 -46.28 -4.44 -10.78
C LEU A 447 -44.74 -4.54 -10.89
N SER A 448 -44.19 -5.75 -10.73
CA SER A 448 -42.77 -6.01 -11.05
C SER A 448 -42.53 -5.99 -12.56
N GLU A 449 -41.33 -5.57 -12.98
CA GLU A 449 -40.94 -5.53 -14.40
C GLU A 449 -40.81 -6.91 -15.05
N GLU A 450 -40.44 -7.94 -14.29
CA GLU A 450 -40.08 -9.25 -14.85
C GLU A 450 -41.24 -10.26 -14.93
N GLU A 451 -42.32 -10.13 -14.14
CA GLU A 451 -43.35 -11.19 -14.06
C GLU A 451 -44.80 -10.71 -13.79
N GLY A 452 -45.07 -9.40 -13.80
CA GLY A 452 -46.42 -8.89 -13.48
C GLY A 452 -46.89 -9.20 -12.05
N LEU A 453 -45.98 -9.62 -11.17
CA LEU A 453 -46.23 -9.88 -9.77
C LEU A 453 -46.48 -8.55 -9.05
N VAL A 454 -47.61 -8.46 -8.34
CA VAL A 454 -47.97 -7.26 -7.57
C VAL A 454 -47.11 -7.22 -6.29
N LYS A 455 -46.20 -6.24 -6.19
CA LYS A 455 -45.34 -6.02 -5.01
C LYS A 455 -46.09 -5.33 -3.86
N GLY A 456 -47.16 -4.62 -4.20
CA GLY A 456 -47.94 -3.77 -3.31
C GLY A 456 -48.82 -2.83 -4.12
N PHE A 457 -49.31 -1.76 -3.49
CA PHE A 457 -50.12 -0.74 -4.16
C PHE A 457 -49.90 0.65 -3.54
N PHE A 458 -50.08 1.67 -4.37
CA PHE A 458 -50.15 3.06 -3.94
C PHE A 458 -51.58 3.40 -3.55
N ALA A 459 -51.76 4.06 -2.41
CA ALA A 459 -53.04 4.56 -1.95
C ALA A 459 -53.05 6.09 -2.00
N LEU A 460 -54.06 6.64 -2.69
CA LEU A 460 -54.32 8.06 -2.83
C LEU A 460 -55.71 8.34 -2.28
N THR A 461 -55.83 9.18 -1.25
CA THR A 461 -57.13 9.57 -0.69
C THR A 461 -57.28 11.08 -0.68
N SER A 462 -58.25 11.59 -1.43
CA SER A 462 -58.55 13.02 -1.53
C SER A 462 -59.93 13.35 -0.95
N ASP A 463 -60.06 14.52 -0.34
CA ASP A 463 -61.32 15.00 0.21
C ASP A 463 -62.19 15.55 -0.94
N ILE A 464 -63.41 15.06 -1.04
CA ILE A 464 -64.39 15.46 -2.05
C ILE A 464 -65.64 16.08 -1.39
N SER A 465 -65.57 16.42 -0.10
CA SER A 465 -66.70 16.96 0.66
C SER A 465 -67.23 18.26 0.06
N ASP A 466 -66.35 19.22 -0.28
CA ASP A 466 -66.75 20.48 -0.90
C ASP A 466 -67.41 20.26 -2.26
N ARG A 467 -66.82 19.37 -3.08
CA ARG A 467 -67.38 19.00 -4.38
C ARG A 467 -68.78 18.39 -4.22
N LYS A 468 -68.96 17.45 -3.29
CA LYS A 468 -70.27 16.84 -3.01
C LYS A 468 -71.27 17.83 -2.43
N ALA A 469 -70.84 18.78 -1.60
CA ALA A 469 -71.71 19.83 -1.09
C ALA A 469 -72.22 20.72 -2.22
N ILE A 470 -71.35 21.12 -3.15
CA ILE A 470 -71.71 21.88 -4.35
C ILE A 470 -72.70 21.09 -5.21
N GLU A 471 -72.43 19.81 -5.48
CA GLU A 471 -73.33 18.94 -6.24
C GLU A 471 -74.72 18.85 -5.57
N ARG A 472 -74.79 18.65 -4.25
CA ARG A 472 -76.07 18.63 -3.51
C ARG A 472 -76.81 19.97 -3.54
N MET A 473 -76.10 21.08 -3.34
CA MET A 473 -76.70 22.42 -3.39
C MET A 473 -77.27 22.74 -4.77
N LYS A 474 -76.57 22.33 -5.84
CA LYS A 474 -77.05 22.46 -7.21
C LYS A 474 -78.38 21.70 -7.40
N ASP A 475 -78.43 20.45 -6.94
CA ASP A 475 -79.62 19.61 -7.05
C ASP A 475 -80.81 20.18 -6.25
N GLU A 476 -80.56 20.67 -5.03
CA GLU A 476 -81.57 21.29 -4.18
C GLU A 476 -82.10 22.60 -4.79
N PHE A 477 -81.19 23.47 -5.27
CA PHE A 477 -81.55 24.73 -5.92
C PHE A 477 -82.45 24.50 -7.13
N ILE A 478 -82.08 23.56 -8.02
CA ILE A 478 -82.89 23.26 -9.21
C ILE A 478 -84.27 22.74 -8.80
N SER A 479 -84.34 21.87 -7.78
CA SER A 479 -85.61 21.35 -7.27
C SER A 479 -86.52 22.46 -6.73
N VAL A 480 -85.98 23.37 -5.90
CA VAL A 480 -86.74 24.48 -5.29
C VAL A 480 -87.21 25.48 -6.35
N VAL A 481 -86.31 25.96 -7.22
CA VAL A 481 -86.66 26.93 -8.28
C VAL A 481 -87.73 26.38 -9.20
N SER A 482 -87.64 25.10 -9.57
CA SER A 482 -88.65 24.48 -10.43
C SER A 482 -90.03 24.43 -9.75
N HIS A 483 -90.09 24.18 -8.44
CA HIS A 483 -91.34 24.20 -7.68
C HIS A 483 -91.96 25.61 -7.61
N GLU A 484 -91.13 26.62 -7.30
CA GLU A 484 -91.54 28.01 -7.17
C GLU A 484 -91.95 28.65 -8.50
N LEU A 485 -91.40 28.19 -9.63
CA LEU A 485 -91.81 28.64 -10.97
C LEU A 485 -93.09 27.95 -11.47
N ARG A 486 -93.27 26.66 -11.15
CA ARG A 486 -94.43 25.89 -11.65
C ARG A 486 -95.75 26.40 -11.10
N THR A 487 -95.78 26.78 -9.82
CA THR A 487 -97.01 27.20 -9.13
C THR A 487 -97.64 28.49 -9.72
N PRO A 488 -96.91 29.61 -9.90
CA PRO A 488 -97.47 30.80 -10.53
C PRO A 488 -97.78 30.59 -12.01
N LEU A 489 -96.95 29.84 -12.76
CA LEU A 489 -97.22 29.54 -14.17
C LEU A 489 -98.50 28.72 -14.34
N ALA A 490 -98.77 27.74 -13.47
CA ALA A 490 -100.01 26.98 -13.48
C ALA A 490 -101.23 27.87 -13.22
N SER A 491 -101.12 28.85 -12.32
CA SER A 491 -102.18 29.82 -12.02
C SER A 491 -102.44 30.78 -13.19
N ILE A 492 -101.38 31.30 -13.82
CA ILE A 492 -101.46 32.17 -15.01
C ILE A 492 -102.10 31.39 -16.16
N HIS A 493 -101.60 30.19 -16.46
CA HIS A 493 -102.13 29.32 -17.50
C HIS A 493 -103.62 28.98 -17.25
N GLY A 494 -103.99 28.65 -16.01
CA GLY A 494 -105.39 28.41 -15.64
C GLY A 494 -106.28 29.64 -15.87
N SER A 495 -105.80 30.82 -15.50
CA SER A 495 -106.53 32.09 -15.68
C SER A 495 -106.68 32.46 -17.17
N LEU A 496 -105.62 32.28 -17.97
CA LEU A 496 -105.62 32.50 -19.41
C LEU A 496 -106.60 31.55 -20.11
N LYS A 497 -106.63 30.27 -19.75
CA LYS A 497 -107.62 29.31 -20.28
C LYS A 497 -109.05 29.69 -19.94
N ILE A 498 -109.32 30.17 -18.73
CA ILE A 498 -110.68 30.62 -18.36
C ILE A 498 -111.09 31.82 -19.22
N LEU A 499 -110.20 32.80 -19.41
CA LEU A 499 -110.45 33.93 -20.31
C LEU A 499 -110.69 33.47 -21.75
N ALA A 500 -109.97 32.43 -22.20
CA ALA A 500 -110.07 31.91 -23.56
C ALA A 500 -111.41 31.22 -23.84
N THR A 501 -112.13 30.76 -22.79
CA THR A 501 -113.46 30.16 -22.94
C THR A 501 -114.56 31.14 -23.36
N GLY A 502 -114.30 32.45 -23.32
CA GLY A 502 -115.27 33.49 -23.65
C GLY A 502 -116.39 33.68 -22.62
N LYS A 503 -116.36 32.96 -21.48
CA LYS A 503 -117.37 33.03 -20.41
C LYS A 503 -117.37 34.34 -19.60
N LEU A 504 -116.29 35.13 -19.68
CA LEU A 504 -116.13 36.40 -18.94
C LEU A 504 -116.33 37.64 -19.82
N GLY A 505 -116.74 37.47 -21.08
CA GLY A 505 -116.92 38.54 -22.08
C GLY A 505 -116.31 38.17 -23.43
N LYS A 506 -116.76 38.82 -24.51
CA LYS A 506 -116.19 38.63 -25.86
C LYS A 506 -115.02 39.60 -26.06
N LEU A 507 -113.82 39.05 -26.21
CA LEU A 507 -112.63 39.83 -26.58
C LEU A 507 -112.69 40.23 -28.05
N SER A 508 -112.02 41.33 -28.41
CA SER A 508 -111.80 41.69 -29.81
C SER A 508 -110.90 40.65 -30.50
N ALA A 509 -110.93 40.57 -31.82
CA ALA A 509 -110.05 39.64 -32.57
C ALA A 509 -108.55 39.84 -32.25
N LYS A 510 -108.13 41.06 -31.91
CA LYS A 510 -106.76 41.35 -31.46
C LYS A 510 -106.51 40.87 -30.03
N GLY A 511 -107.49 41.04 -29.13
CA GLY A 511 -107.43 40.55 -27.76
C GLY A 511 -107.37 39.02 -27.67
N GLN A 512 -108.16 38.32 -28.51
CA GLN A 512 -108.14 36.86 -28.57
C GLN A 512 -106.76 36.33 -29.02
N ARG A 513 -106.16 36.92 -30.06
CA ARG A 513 -104.80 36.55 -30.49
C ARG A 513 -103.74 36.77 -29.41
N MET A 514 -103.81 37.87 -28.66
CA MET A 514 -102.86 38.12 -27.56
C MET A 514 -103.01 37.09 -26.44
N LEU A 515 -104.24 36.65 -26.17
CA LEU A 515 -104.52 35.63 -25.17
C LEU A 515 -103.99 34.26 -25.59
N GLU A 516 -104.19 33.87 -26.85
CA GLU A 516 -103.64 32.63 -27.43
C GLU A 516 -102.11 32.61 -27.35
N ILE A 517 -101.45 33.71 -27.71
CA ILE A 517 -99.99 33.84 -27.59
C ILE A 517 -99.56 33.68 -26.12
N ALA A 518 -100.24 34.34 -25.18
CA ALA A 518 -99.91 34.25 -23.76
C ALA A 518 -100.10 32.83 -23.20
N ASP A 519 -101.17 32.13 -23.58
CA ASP A 519 -101.44 30.75 -23.18
C ASP A 519 -100.36 29.81 -23.72
N GLU A 520 -100.04 29.93 -25.02
CA GLU A 520 -99.00 29.13 -25.68
C GLU A 520 -97.62 29.36 -25.05
N GLN A 521 -97.25 30.61 -24.75
CA GLN A 521 -95.98 30.91 -24.09
C GLN A 521 -95.94 30.38 -22.65
N THR A 522 -97.06 30.44 -21.92
CA THR A 522 -97.12 29.93 -20.54
C THR A 522 -97.03 28.40 -20.53
N ASP A 523 -97.74 27.70 -21.43
CA ASP A 523 -97.65 26.24 -21.57
C ASP A 523 -96.24 25.78 -21.99
N ARG A 524 -95.60 26.52 -22.89
CA ARG A 524 -94.21 26.27 -23.28
C ARG A 524 -93.25 26.41 -22.09
N LEU A 525 -93.43 27.42 -21.23
CA LEU A 525 -92.60 27.61 -20.03
C LEU A 525 -92.80 26.48 -19.02
N VAL A 526 -94.04 26.03 -18.78
CA VAL A 526 -94.32 24.88 -17.91
C VAL A 526 -93.63 23.62 -18.43
N ARG A 527 -93.71 23.35 -19.74
CA ARG A 527 -93.02 22.21 -20.38
C ARG A 527 -91.50 22.30 -20.21
N LEU A 528 -90.91 23.47 -20.42
CA LEU A 528 -89.46 23.69 -20.24
C LEU A 528 -89.00 23.41 -18.80
N VAL A 529 -89.72 23.91 -17.79
CA VAL A 529 -89.39 23.68 -16.38
C VAL A 529 -89.44 22.19 -16.04
N ASN A 530 -90.47 21.47 -16.51
CA ASN A 530 -90.58 20.02 -16.31
C ASN A 530 -89.43 19.25 -16.99
N ASN A 531 -89.04 19.64 -18.21
CA ASN A 531 -87.93 19.00 -18.92
C ASN A 531 -86.59 19.14 -18.18
N VAL A 532 -86.33 20.30 -17.55
CA VAL A 532 -85.11 20.51 -16.73
C VAL A 532 -85.10 19.56 -15.53
N LEU A 533 -86.23 19.38 -14.86
CA LEU A 533 -86.36 18.43 -13.75
C LEU A 533 -86.17 16.98 -14.20
N ASP A 534 -86.74 16.59 -15.35
CA ASP A 534 -86.59 15.24 -15.88
C ASP A 534 -85.13 14.97 -16.24
N LEU A 535 -84.42 15.93 -16.84
CA LEU A 535 -82.99 15.82 -17.11
C LEU A 535 -82.18 15.62 -15.80
N GLN A 536 -82.47 16.38 -14.75
CA GLN A 536 -81.79 16.20 -13.45
C GLN A 536 -82.08 14.84 -12.80
N ARG A 537 -83.31 14.32 -12.92
CA ARG A 537 -83.62 12.98 -12.40
C ARG A 537 -82.85 11.90 -13.14
N ILE A 538 -82.65 12.07 -14.46
CA ILE A 538 -81.85 11.17 -15.30
C ILE A 538 -80.37 11.25 -14.88
N GLU A 539 -79.80 12.45 -14.79
CA GLU A 539 -78.40 12.67 -14.38
C GLU A 539 -78.11 12.13 -12.97
N SER A 540 -79.05 12.28 -12.03
CA SER A 540 -78.92 11.78 -10.65
C SER A 540 -79.22 10.28 -10.49
N GLY A 541 -79.58 9.58 -11.57
CA GLY A 541 -79.88 8.14 -11.54
C GLY A 541 -81.16 7.77 -10.79
N LYS A 542 -82.01 8.74 -10.42
CA LYS A 542 -83.24 8.53 -9.63
C LYS A 542 -84.46 8.17 -10.48
N VAL A 543 -84.31 8.05 -11.80
CA VAL A 543 -85.39 7.55 -12.67
C VAL A 543 -85.40 6.02 -12.64
N ASN A 544 -86.39 5.45 -11.93
CA ASN A 544 -86.68 4.03 -12.02
C ASN A 544 -87.33 3.72 -13.38
N MET A 545 -86.55 3.17 -14.30
CA MET A 545 -87.01 2.69 -15.59
C MET A 545 -87.36 1.20 -15.49
N ASP A 546 -88.65 0.89 -15.40
CA ASP A 546 -89.15 -0.49 -15.43
C ASP A 546 -89.18 -1.01 -16.88
N LYS A 547 -88.11 -1.71 -17.28
CA LYS A 547 -87.96 -2.25 -18.62
C LYS A 547 -88.89 -3.45 -18.81
N LYS A 548 -89.90 -3.29 -19.66
CA LYS A 548 -90.84 -4.35 -20.04
C LYS A 548 -90.84 -4.59 -21.54
N ALA A 549 -91.01 -5.85 -21.94
CA ALA A 549 -91.28 -6.17 -23.34
C ALA A 549 -92.62 -5.52 -23.75
N CYS A 550 -92.60 -4.73 -24.82
CA CYS A 550 -93.76 -4.01 -25.32
C CYS A 550 -93.84 -4.12 -26.84
N ASN A 551 -95.07 -4.12 -27.38
CA ASN A 551 -95.29 -4.12 -28.81
C ASN A 551 -95.05 -2.70 -29.37
N ALA A 552 -93.98 -2.55 -30.16
CA ALA A 552 -93.61 -1.28 -30.76
C ALA A 552 -94.72 -0.70 -31.65
N ALA A 553 -95.48 -1.54 -32.37
CA ALA A 553 -96.58 -1.09 -33.21
C ALA A 553 -97.71 -0.47 -32.38
N ASP A 554 -98.02 -1.02 -31.21
CA ASP A 554 -99.03 -0.47 -30.30
C ASP A 554 -98.57 0.85 -29.68
N LEU A 555 -97.28 0.95 -29.32
CA LEU A 555 -96.71 2.21 -28.82
C LEU A 555 -96.72 3.30 -29.89
N ILE A 556 -96.34 2.97 -31.12
CA ILE A 556 -96.39 3.90 -32.26
C ILE A 556 -97.82 4.36 -32.53
N LYS A 557 -98.81 3.43 -32.50
CA LYS A 557 -100.23 3.79 -32.62
C LYS A 557 -100.69 4.72 -31.51
N LYS A 558 -100.35 4.42 -30.25
CA LYS A 558 -100.68 5.27 -29.10
C LYS A 558 -100.04 6.65 -29.21
N ALA A 559 -98.78 6.72 -29.64
CA ALA A 559 -98.07 7.99 -29.83
C ALA A 559 -98.73 8.83 -30.94
N VAL A 560 -99.07 8.21 -32.08
CA VAL A 560 -99.77 8.90 -33.17
C VAL A 560 -101.16 9.36 -32.73
N GLN A 561 -101.92 8.52 -32.02
CA GLN A 561 -103.22 8.92 -31.47
C GLN A 561 -103.11 10.11 -30.51
N ALA A 562 -102.12 10.11 -29.61
CA ALA A 562 -101.90 11.20 -28.68
C ALA A 562 -101.51 12.51 -29.39
N MET A 563 -100.74 12.43 -30.48
CA MET A 563 -100.32 13.59 -31.27
C MET A 563 -101.33 14.00 -32.35
N GLN A 564 -102.35 13.18 -32.64
CA GLN A 564 -103.27 13.39 -33.75
C GLN A 564 -104.02 14.73 -33.64
N THR A 565 -104.44 15.10 -32.43
CA THR A 565 -105.15 16.36 -32.18
C THR A 565 -104.29 17.56 -32.56
N MET A 566 -103.06 17.62 -32.05
CA MET A 566 -102.11 18.70 -32.33
C MET A 566 -101.69 18.74 -33.80
N ALA A 567 -101.47 17.56 -34.41
CA ALA A 567 -101.14 17.45 -35.82
C ALA A 567 -102.27 17.97 -36.71
N SER A 568 -103.52 17.66 -36.35
CA SER A 568 -104.70 18.13 -37.09
C SER A 568 -104.87 19.65 -36.98
N GLU A 569 -104.63 20.23 -35.81
CA GLU A 569 -104.65 21.69 -35.59
C GLU A 569 -103.63 22.44 -36.46
N HIS A 570 -102.51 21.79 -36.78
CA HIS A 570 -101.42 22.37 -37.59
C HIS A 570 -101.40 21.88 -39.04
N GLY A 571 -102.43 21.14 -39.49
CA GLY A 571 -102.52 20.63 -40.86
C GLY A 571 -101.49 19.54 -41.22
N VAL A 572 -100.92 18.87 -40.22
CA VAL A 572 -99.96 17.78 -40.38
C VAL A 572 -100.68 16.44 -40.39
N ASN A 573 -100.45 15.61 -41.41
CA ASN A 573 -101.00 14.26 -41.48
C ASN A 573 -99.99 13.23 -40.94
N LEU A 574 -100.35 12.56 -39.85
CA LEU A 574 -99.54 11.48 -39.27
C LEU A 574 -99.99 10.13 -39.82
N ALA A 575 -99.09 9.42 -40.48
CA ALA A 575 -99.33 8.08 -41.00
C ALA A 575 -98.35 7.08 -40.39
N THR A 576 -98.86 5.95 -39.92
CA THR A 576 -98.04 4.81 -39.50
C THR A 576 -98.06 3.77 -40.60
N LYS A 577 -96.88 3.40 -41.12
CA LYS A 577 -96.72 2.22 -41.98
C LYS A 577 -96.20 1.09 -41.11
N SER A 578 -96.99 0.04 -40.93
CA SER A 578 -96.47 -1.23 -40.45
C SER A 578 -95.60 -1.82 -41.55
N THR A 579 -94.30 -1.96 -41.31
CA THR A 579 -93.41 -2.85 -42.06
C THR A 579 -93.59 -4.29 -41.62
#